data_AF-A0A379SND1-F1
#
_entry.id   AF-A0A379SND1-F1
#
_cell.length_a   1.000
_cell.length_b   1.000
_cell.length_c   1.000
_cell.angle_alpha   90.00
_cell.angle_beta   90.00
_cell.angle_gamma   90.00
#
_symmetry.space_group_name_H-M   'P 1'
#
loop_
_entity.id
_entity.type
_entity.pdbx_description
1 polymer ?
#
loop_
_entity_poly.entity_id
_entity_poly.type
_entity_poly.pdbx_seq_one_letter_code
_entity_poly.pdbx_strand_id
1 'polypeptide(L)'
;MPATLTAWRATPRFMRCRKRRLSIAGMRKLRMIFVFVSNSLRPFLTSPRCITATLWYRNFFTRLAPLETRIGQYWLQLPAVFGPRDLPALWQFLDALPATFTYGVEVRHPLFFDKGEDEQRLNRGLHERGVNRVILDSRPVHAAYPHSESVREAQRKKPKVPVHAVVTARHPMVRFIGSDNMAQNREFFAAWLQKLPQWRQTTTPFLFLHTPDIAQAPELVNTLWHDLRNVLPEIGAAPSIPQQSSLF
;
A
#
# COMPACT_ATOMS: atom_id res chain seq x y z
N MET A 1 -12.15 -17.82 -19.91
CA MET A 1 -11.08 -18.32 -19.00
C MET A 1 -11.15 -17.57 -17.67
N PRO A 2 -11.35 -18.23 -16.52
CA PRO A 2 -11.71 -17.57 -15.26
C PRO A 2 -10.53 -16.76 -14.70
N ALA A 3 -10.82 -15.60 -14.09
CA ALA A 3 -9.84 -14.59 -13.68
C ALA A 3 -9.61 -14.63 -12.17
N THR A 4 -8.35 -14.79 -11.75
CA THR A 4 -7.92 -14.85 -10.35
C THR A 4 -7.43 -13.47 -9.92
N LEU A 5 -8.01 -12.87 -8.86
CA LEU A 5 -7.44 -11.68 -8.22
C LEU A 5 -6.13 -12.11 -7.53
N THR A 6 -4.99 -11.78 -8.12
CA THR A 6 -3.68 -12.18 -7.59
C THR A 6 -2.99 -10.98 -6.97
N ALA A 7 -2.97 -10.91 -5.64
CA ALA A 7 -1.96 -10.13 -4.93
C ALA A 7 -0.63 -10.88 -5.10
N TRP A 8 0.30 -10.31 -5.86
CA TRP A 8 1.60 -10.96 -6.08
C TRP A 8 2.51 -10.73 -4.89
N ARG A 9 2.82 -11.80 -4.15
CA ARG A 9 4.03 -11.87 -3.32
C ARG A 9 5.20 -12.15 -4.25
N ALA A 10 6.15 -11.24 -4.35
CA ALA A 10 7.44 -11.55 -4.94
C ALA A 10 8.23 -12.43 -3.96
N THR A 11 8.09 -13.76 -4.08
CA THR A 11 9.10 -14.69 -3.55
C THR A 11 10.11 -15.03 -4.65
N PRO A 12 11.40 -15.26 -4.34
CA PRO A 12 12.49 -15.27 -5.33
C PRO A 12 12.43 -16.34 -6.43
N ARG A 13 11.47 -17.27 -6.44
CA ARG A 13 11.64 -18.53 -7.17
C ARG A 13 10.85 -18.77 -8.44
N PHE A 14 9.73 -18.11 -8.75
CA PHE A 14 9.03 -18.40 -10.01
C PHE A 14 8.25 -17.20 -10.54
N MET A 15 8.64 -16.68 -11.71
CA MET A 15 7.90 -15.66 -12.45
C MET A 15 7.32 -16.31 -13.72
N ARG A 16 6.01 -16.59 -13.73
CA ARG A 16 5.27 -16.89 -14.97
C ARG A 16 4.35 -15.71 -15.24
N CYS A 17 4.76 -14.85 -16.17
CA CYS A 17 3.98 -13.70 -16.62
C CYS A 17 2.79 -14.20 -17.46
N ARG A 18 1.54 -14.01 -16.99
CA ARG A 18 0.35 -14.13 -17.83
C ARG A 18 -0.48 -12.84 -17.75
N LYS A 19 -0.71 -12.27 -18.93
CA LYS A 19 -1.56 -11.09 -19.18
C LYS A 19 -2.97 -11.33 -18.65
N ARG A 20 -3.49 -10.46 -17.75
CA ARG A 20 -4.93 -10.24 -17.58
C ARG A 20 -5.23 -8.77 -17.29
N ARG A 21 -6.28 -8.29 -17.95
CA ARG A 21 -6.73 -6.90 -18.10
C ARG A 21 -7.91 -6.68 -17.15
N LEU A 22 -7.84 -5.67 -16.28
CA LEU A 22 -9.05 -4.95 -15.83
C LEU A 22 -8.99 -3.57 -16.47
N SER A 23 -10.04 -3.23 -17.23
CA SER A 23 -10.22 -1.95 -17.90
C SER A 23 -11.50 -1.33 -17.36
N ILE A 24 -11.42 -0.14 -16.78
CA ILE A 24 -12.56 0.67 -16.37
C ILE A 24 -12.38 2.03 -17.05
N ALA A 25 -13.37 2.44 -17.85
CA ALA A 25 -13.39 3.72 -18.54
C ALA A 25 -13.79 4.84 -17.57
N GLY A 26 -13.02 5.93 -17.54
CA GLY A 26 -13.35 7.15 -16.78
C GLY A 26 -12.19 7.82 -16.05
N MET A 27 -11.15 7.06 -15.66
CA MET A 27 -9.91 7.62 -15.10
C MET A 27 -8.83 7.64 -16.18
N ARG A 28 -8.56 8.81 -16.78
CA ARG A 28 -7.29 9.00 -17.48
C ARG A 28 -6.17 8.80 -16.44
N LYS A 29 -5.45 7.68 -16.58
CA LYS A 29 -4.29 7.20 -15.80
C LYS A 29 -4.60 6.47 -14.48
N LEU A 30 -5.31 5.35 -14.55
CA LEU A 30 -5.18 4.30 -13.53
C LEU A 30 -3.78 3.68 -13.66
N ARG A 31 -2.92 3.91 -12.68
CA ARG A 31 -1.58 3.34 -12.64
C ARG A 31 -1.52 2.18 -11.63
N MET A 32 -1.12 0.98 -12.07
CA MET A 32 -0.86 -0.21 -11.26
C MET A 32 -0.01 0.12 -10.04
N ILE A 33 -0.41 -0.38 -8.87
CA ILE A 33 0.40 -0.33 -7.65
C ILE A 33 1.12 -1.68 -7.54
N PHE A 34 2.45 -1.66 -7.53
CA PHE A 34 3.25 -2.86 -7.28
C PHE A 34 3.65 -2.90 -5.81
N VAL A 35 3.21 -3.96 -5.13
CA VAL A 35 3.54 -4.21 -3.72
C VAL A 35 4.78 -5.09 -3.66
N PHE A 36 5.87 -4.56 -3.13
CA PHE A 36 7.03 -5.35 -2.76
C PHE A 36 6.95 -5.66 -1.26
N VAL A 37 6.52 -6.88 -0.93
CA VAL A 37 6.54 -7.38 0.45
C VAL A 37 7.88 -8.06 0.67
N SER A 38 8.84 -7.36 1.28
CA SER A 38 10.09 -8.00 1.65
C SER A 38 10.05 -8.48 3.09
N ASN A 39 9.76 -9.77 3.28
CA ASN A 39 10.04 -10.45 4.54
C ASN A 39 11.54 -10.68 4.77
N SER A 40 12.40 -10.34 3.81
CA SER A 40 13.80 -10.78 3.76
C SER A 40 14.77 -9.63 3.48
N LEU A 41 14.50 -8.39 3.88
CA LEU A 41 15.45 -7.28 3.68
C LEU A 41 16.70 -7.36 4.59
N ARG A 42 16.71 -8.16 5.67
CA ARG A 42 17.85 -8.21 6.62
C ARG A 42 19.22 -8.48 5.95
N PRO A 43 19.39 -9.46 5.04
CA PRO A 43 20.68 -9.67 4.36
C PRO A 43 21.06 -8.53 3.39
N PHE A 44 20.07 -7.78 2.90
CA PHE A 44 20.26 -6.70 1.92
C PHE A 44 20.57 -5.34 2.58
N LEU A 45 20.13 -5.16 3.83
CA LEU A 45 20.34 -3.95 4.63
C LEU A 45 21.64 -3.97 5.45
N THR A 46 22.30 -5.14 5.57
CA THR A 46 23.47 -5.33 6.45
C THR A 46 24.77 -5.62 5.70
N SER A 47 24.76 -5.76 4.36
CA SER A 47 25.96 -6.04 3.57
C SER A 47 26.05 -5.19 2.29
N PRO A 48 26.88 -4.13 2.29
CA PRO A 48 27.16 -3.31 1.10
C PRO A 48 27.90 -4.05 -0.03
N ARG A 49 28.32 -5.30 0.17
CA ARG A 49 29.25 -6.02 -0.72
C ARG A 49 28.60 -7.02 -1.68
N CYS A 50 27.27 -7.18 -1.68
CA CYS A 50 26.61 -8.07 -2.63
C CYS A 50 26.39 -7.41 -4.00
N ILE A 51 27.41 -7.47 -4.86
CA ILE A 51 27.35 -7.06 -6.29
C ILE A 51 26.15 -7.69 -7.03
N THR A 52 25.76 -8.91 -6.64
CA THR A 52 24.58 -9.63 -7.12
C THR A 52 23.25 -8.94 -6.79
N ALA A 53 23.15 -8.23 -5.67
CA ALA A 53 21.92 -7.54 -5.27
C ALA A 53 21.69 -6.25 -6.10
N THR A 54 22.75 -5.48 -6.34
CA THR A 54 22.70 -4.27 -7.20
C THR A 54 22.37 -4.61 -8.65
N LEU A 55 22.97 -5.67 -9.20
CA LEU A 55 22.68 -6.16 -10.53
C LEU A 55 21.25 -6.71 -10.65
N TRP A 56 20.74 -7.41 -9.63
CA TRP A 56 19.37 -7.89 -9.63
C TRP A 56 18.35 -6.75 -9.62
N TYR A 57 18.57 -5.74 -8.77
CA TYR A 57 17.67 -4.62 -8.63
C TYR A 57 17.62 -3.77 -9.90
N ARG A 58 18.78 -3.46 -10.50
CA ARG A 58 18.84 -2.79 -11.82
C ARG A 58 18.08 -3.59 -12.87
N ASN A 59 18.33 -4.90 -12.99
CA ASN A 59 17.62 -5.74 -13.95
C ASN A 59 16.11 -5.80 -13.70
N PHE A 60 15.66 -5.83 -12.45
CA PHE A 60 14.24 -5.82 -12.09
C PHE A 60 13.57 -4.51 -12.52
N PHE A 61 14.14 -3.35 -12.15
CA PHE A 61 13.56 -2.05 -12.51
C PHE A 61 13.71 -1.72 -14.01
N THR A 62 14.79 -2.16 -14.67
CA THR A 62 14.91 -2.10 -16.15
C THR A 62 13.80 -2.89 -16.84
N ARG A 63 13.44 -4.07 -16.32
CA ARG A 63 12.32 -4.87 -16.86
C ARG A 63 10.96 -4.22 -16.60
N LEU A 64 10.86 -3.36 -15.59
CA LEU A 64 9.64 -2.64 -15.24
C LEU A 64 9.54 -1.25 -15.90
N ALA A 65 10.62 -0.71 -16.47
CA ALA A 65 10.63 0.58 -17.16
C ALA A 65 9.52 0.73 -18.23
N PRO A 66 9.19 -0.29 -19.04
CA PRO A 66 8.09 -0.19 -20.00
C PRO A 66 6.69 -0.01 -19.36
N LEU A 67 6.56 -0.25 -18.06
CA LEU A 67 5.33 -0.09 -17.28
C LEU A 67 5.28 1.23 -16.51
N GLU A 68 6.32 2.06 -16.55
CA GLU A 68 6.43 3.33 -15.81
C GLU A 68 5.20 4.25 -15.98
N THR A 69 4.73 4.40 -17.22
CA THR A 69 3.56 5.23 -17.53
C THR A 69 2.27 4.69 -16.90
N ARG A 70 2.27 3.39 -16.57
CA ARG A 70 1.16 2.63 -16.00
C ARG A 70 1.39 2.24 -14.54
N ILE A 71 2.44 2.68 -13.85
CA ILE A 71 2.69 2.33 -12.43
C ILE A 71 2.63 3.57 -11.55
N GLY A 72 1.80 3.51 -10.50
CA GLY A 72 1.41 4.66 -9.68
C GLY A 72 2.44 4.93 -8.62
N GLN A 73 2.79 3.88 -7.88
CA GLN A 73 3.79 3.89 -6.85
C GLN A 73 4.29 2.45 -6.62
N TYR A 74 5.60 2.31 -6.41
CA TYR A 74 6.18 1.10 -5.82
C TYR A 74 6.15 1.22 -4.32
N TRP A 75 5.57 0.23 -3.67
CA TRP A 75 5.37 0.27 -2.24
C TRP A 75 6.19 -0.84 -1.56
N LEU A 76 7.11 -0.44 -0.69
CA LEU A 76 7.90 -1.29 0.18
C LEU A 76 7.20 -1.47 1.52
N GLN A 77 6.78 -2.70 1.82
CA GLN A 77 6.22 -3.04 3.12
C GLN A 77 7.30 -3.65 4.03
N LEU A 78 7.64 -2.97 5.12
CA LEU A 78 8.65 -3.42 6.07
C LEU A 78 8.02 -4.29 7.18
N PRO A 79 8.72 -5.32 7.67
CA PRO A 79 8.22 -6.17 8.76
C PRO A 79 8.26 -5.45 10.11
N ALA A 80 7.52 -5.93 11.11
CA ALA A 80 7.45 -5.32 12.44
C ALA A 80 8.80 -5.31 13.19
N VAL A 81 9.72 -6.20 12.81
CA VAL A 81 11.08 -6.29 13.37
C VAL A 81 12.05 -5.24 12.81
N PHE A 82 11.68 -4.54 11.73
CA PHE A 82 12.48 -3.43 11.18
C PHE A 82 12.25 -2.20 12.07
N GLY A 83 13.27 -1.79 12.81
CA GLY A 83 13.18 -0.72 13.80
C GLY A 83 14.05 0.49 13.46
N PRO A 84 14.12 1.50 14.36
CA PRO A 84 14.85 2.73 14.12
C PRO A 84 16.36 2.55 13.85
N ARG A 85 16.95 1.49 14.40
CA ARG A 85 18.35 1.10 14.16
C ARG A 85 18.63 0.72 12.70
N ASP A 86 17.60 0.30 11.96
CA ASP A 86 17.73 -0.14 10.57
C ASP A 86 17.55 1.01 9.55
N LEU A 87 17.21 2.22 10.00
CA LEU A 87 16.99 3.39 9.13
C LEU A 87 18.17 3.71 8.20
N PRO A 88 19.46 3.67 8.63
CA PRO A 88 20.59 3.94 7.74
C PRO A 88 20.60 3.04 6.50
N ALA A 89 20.21 1.77 6.67
CA ALA A 89 20.17 0.83 5.57
C ALA A 89 18.97 1.08 4.63
N LEU A 90 17.82 1.51 5.19
CA LEU A 90 16.70 1.95 4.36
C LEU A 90 17.08 3.16 3.51
N TRP A 91 17.82 4.13 4.07
CA TRP A 91 18.32 5.28 3.33
C TRP A 91 19.21 4.87 2.17
N GLN A 92 20.21 4.03 2.44
CA GLN A 92 21.09 3.49 1.39
C GLN A 92 20.31 2.77 0.28
N PHE A 93 19.29 2.00 0.64
CA PHE A 93 18.42 1.33 -0.33
C PHE A 93 17.62 2.34 -1.16
N LEU A 94 16.97 3.31 -0.52
CA LEU A 94 16.14 4.32 -1.19
C LEU A 94 16.98 5.21 -2.13
N ASP A 95 18.20 5.56 -1.72
CA ASP A 95 19.13 6.39 -2.50
C ASP A 95 19.65 5.66 -3.75
N ALA A 96 19.57 4.33 -3.79
CA ALA A 96 19.97 3.52 -4.94
C ALA A 96 18.83 3.26 -5.95
N LEU A 97 17.59 3.68 -5.66
CA LEU A 97 16.44 3.45 -6.53
C LEU A 97 16.40 4.46 -7.71
N PRO A 98 15.90 4.11 -8.91
CA PRO A 98 15.79 5.04 -10.02
C PRO A 98 14.81 6.17 -9.71
N ALA A 99 15.24 7.40 -9.93
CA ALA A 99 14.42 8.59 -9.69
C ALA A 99 13.18 8.71 -10.60
N THR A 100 13.08 7.88 -11.65
CA THR A 100 11.94 7.87 -12.59
C THR A 100 10.64 7.33 -11.97
N PHE A 101 10.73 6.63 -10.85
CA PHE A 101 9.55 6.03 -10.21
C PHE A 101 9.17 6.72 -8.92
N THR A 102 7.91 6.54 -8.52
CA THR A 102 7.40 7.00 -7.23
C THR A 102 7.44 5.85 -6.22
N TYR A 103 7.91 6.12 -5.01
CA TYR A 103 8.07 5.12 -3.96
C TYR A 103 7.23 5.41 -2.72
N GLY A 104 6.82 4.36 -2.02
CA GLY A 104 6.14 4.39 -0.73
C GLY A 104 6.74 3.39 0.24
N VAL A 105 6.80 3.72 1.53
CA VAL A 105 7.28 2.84 2.62
C VAL A 105 6.17 2.68 3.68
N GLU A 106 5.77 1.44 3.95
CA GLU A 106 4.92 1.09 5.10
C GLU A 106 5.80 0.51 6.22
N VAL A 107 5.82 1.17 7.38
CA VAL A 107 6.49 0.69 8.59
C VAL A 107 5.48 0.05 9.54
N ARG A 108 5.95 -0.85 10.40
CA ARG A 108 5.11 -1.61 11.34
C ARG A 108 5.61 -1.62 12.78
N HIS A 109 6.78 -1.04 13.02
CA HIS A 109 7.42 -1.04 14.33
C HIS A 109 6.83 0.08 15.22
N PRO A 110 6.44 -0.20 16.48
CA PRO A 110 5.74 0.77 17.34
C PRO A 110 6.46 2.12 17.54
N LEU A 111 7.80 2.11 17.66
CA LEU A 111 8.62 3.33 17.79
C LEU A 111 8.50 4.32 16.62
N PHE A 112 7.88 3.93 15.50
CA PHE A 112 7.58 4.86 14.41
C PHE A 112 6.19 5.52 14.52
N PHE A 113 5.49 5.31 15.64
CA PHE A 113 4.12 5.80 15.87
C PHE A 113 3.92 6.43 17.25
N ASP A 114 5.00 6.70 18.00
CA ASP A 114 4.93 7.29 19.34
C ASP A 114 5.14 8.82 19.33
N LYS A 115 5.27 9.44 18.14
CA LYS A 115 5.60 10.86 17.94
C LYS A 115 6.97 11.28 18.53
N GLY A 116 7.79 10.32 18.92
CA GLY A 116 9.14 10.53 19.43
C GLY A 116 10.15 10.81 18.31
N GLU A 117 11.42 10.86 18.69
CA GLU A 117 12.51 11.18 17.76
C GLU A 117 12.63 10.17 16.61
N ASP A 118 12.38 8.90 16.86
CA ASP A 118 12.50 7.86 15.84
C ASP A 118 11.45 7.99 14.73
N GLU A 119 10.21 8.33 15.08
CA GLU A 119 9.19 8.69 14.09
C GLU A 119 9.59 9.94 13.31
N GLN A 120 10.10 10.98 13.97
CA GLN A 120 10.55 12.20 13.31
C GLN A 120 11.70 11.94 12.34
N ARG A 121 12.68 11.10 12.73
CA ARG A 121 13.81 10.70 11.90
C ARG A 121 13.34 9.93 10.66
N LEU A 122 12.39 9.02 10.79
CA LEU A 122 11.77 8.33 9.66
C LEU A 122 11.08 9.34 8.72
N ASN A 123 10.19 10.18 9.25
CA ASN A 123 9.40 11.10 8.44
C ASN A 123 10.29 12.11 7.69
N ARG A 124 11.31 12.65 8.36
CA ARG A 124 12.28 13.57 7.77
C ARG A 124 13.10 12.91 6.67
N GLY A 125 13.66 11.72 6.93
CA GLY A 125 14.46 11.00 5.94
C GLY A 125 13.67 10.57 4.69
N LEU A 126 12.38 10.24 4.85
CA LEU A 126 11.47 10.01 3.74
C LEU A 126 11.17 11.29 2.96
N HIS A 127 10.95 12.40 3.65
CA HIS A 127 10.67 13.70 3.05
C HIS A 127 11.85 14.21 2.19
N GLU A 128 13.07 14.15 2.73
CA GLU A 128 14.30 14.53 2.04
C GLU A 128 14.50 13.76 0.71
N ARG A 129 14.01 12.52 0.65
CA ARG A 129 14.11 11.64 -0.52
C ARG A 129 12.90 11.69 -1.46
N GLY A 130 11.88 12.49 -1.13
CA GLY A 130 10.63 12.52 -1.89
C GLY A 130 9.88 11.17 -1.87
N VAL A 131 10.08 10.35 -0.84
CA VAL A 131 9.45 9.03 -0.68
C VAL A 131 8.22 9.15 0.21
N ASN A 132 7.14 8.47 -0.16
CA ASN A 132 5.88 8.55 0.56
C ASN A 132 5.89 7.60 1.77
N ARG A 133 5.36 8.04 2.91
CA ARG A 133 4.97 7.12 3.99
C ARG A 133 3.60 6.56 3.64
N VAL A 134 3.50 5.23 3.56
CA VAL A 134 2.23 4.54 3.38
C VAL A 134 1.57 4.42 4.74
N ILE A 135 0.34 4.88 4.82
CA ILE A 135 -0.42 4.94 6.06
C ILE A 135 -1.32 3.73 6.13
N LEU A 136 -0.98 2.81 7.04
CA LEU A 136 -1.81 1.67 7.35
C LEU A 136 -2.93 2.09 8.31
N ASP A 137 -4.18 1.95 7.88
CA ASP A 137 -5.33 2.04 8.77
C ASP A 137 -5.95 0.66 8.94
N SER A 138 -5.63 0.02 10.07
CA SER A 138 -6.17 -1.28 10.46
C SER A 138 -7.12 -1.18 11.65
N ARG A 139 -7.67 0.01 11.96
CA ARG A 139 -8.66 0.16 13.04
C ARG A 139 -9.90 -0.72 12.82
N PRO A 140 -10.50 -0.81 11.61
CA PRO A 140 -11.70 -1.61 11.41
C PRO A 140 -11.49 -3.11 11.67
N VAL A 141 -10.42 -3.69 11.11
CA VAL A 141 -10.14 -5.13 11.30
C VAL A 141 -9.82 -5.47 12.77
N HIS A 142 -9.19 -4.55 13.52
CA HIS A 142 -8.92 -4.75 14.95
C HIS A 142 -10.14 -4.51 15.85
N ALA A 143 -11.13 -3.74 15.38
CA ALA A 143 -12.40 -3.50 16.06
C ALA A 143 -13.48 -4.55 15.73
N ALA A 144 -13.26 -5.36 14.70
CA ALA A 144 -14.17 -6.43 14.29
C ALA A 144 -14.21 -7.57 15.31
N TYR A 145 -15.41 -8.14 15.50
CA TYR A 145 -15.57 -9.33 16.34
C TYR A 145 -14.93 -10.55 15.67
N PRO A 146 -14.05 -11.32 16.36
CA PRO A 146 -13.25 -12.39 15.75
C PRO A 146 -14.02 -13.71 15.54
N HIS A 147 -15.13 -13.65 14.80
CA HIS A 147 -16.04 -14.78 14.54
C HIS A 147 -15.56 -15.74 13.46
N SER A 148 -14.59 -15.35 12.62
CA SER A 148 -14.07 -16.17 11.51
C SER A 148 -12.54 -16.26 11.53
N GLU A 149 -12.00 -17.33 10.95
CA GLU A 149 -10.54 -17.56 10.91
C GLU A 149 -9.82 -16.50 10.06
N SER A 150 -10.44 -16.01 8.99
CA SER A 150 -9.90 -14.92 8.16
C SER A 150 -9.75 -13.61 8.95
N VAL A 151 -10.74 -13.28 9.79
CA VAL A 151 -10.69 -12.10 10.68
C VAL A 151 -9.60 -12.29 11.75
N ARG A 152 -9.56 -13.45 12.41
CA ARG A 152 -8.54 -13.79 13.43
C ARG A 152 -7.12 -13.73 12.88
N GLU A 153 -6.90 -14.30 11.69
CA GLU A 153 -5.58 -14.28 11.05
C GLU A 153 -5.18 -12.85 10.63
N ALA A 154 -6.13 -12.07 10.12
CA ALA A 154 -5.90 -10.68 9.76
C ALA A 154 -5.52 -9.82 10.98
N GLN A 155 -6.22 -10.00 12.11
CA GLN A 155 -5.89 -9.35 13.39
C GLN A 155 -4.49 -9.73 13.87
N ARG A 156 -4.10 -11.02 13.79
CA ARG A 156 -2.75 -11.48 14.16
C ARG A 156 -1.65 -10.91 13.27
N LYS A 157 -1.87 -10.82 11.95
CA LYS A 157 -0.84 -10.41 10.98
C LYS A 157 -0.67 -8.89 10.85
N LYS A 158 -1.70 -8.10 11.19
CA LYS A 158 -1.68 -6.65 11.01
C LYS A 158 -1.27 -5.99 12.33
N PRO A 159 -0.25 -5.12 12.33
CA PRO A 159 0.17 -4.46 13.56
C PRO A 159 -0.97 -3.58 14.09
N LYS A 160 -1.10 -3.48 15.42
CA LYS A 160 -2.01 -2.52 16.06
C LYS A 160 -1.25 -1.23 16.30
N VAL A 161 -1.11 -0.42 15.24
CA VAL A 161 -0.40 0.86 15.25
C VAL A 161 -1.39 2.02 15.12
N PRO A 162 -1.14 3.17 15.79
CA PRO A 162 -1.89 4.40 15.57
C PRO A 162 -1.93 4.82 14.10
N VAL A 163 -3.05 5.40 13.68
CA VAL A 163 -3.19 5.96 12.33
C VAL A 163 -2.62 7.37 12.31
N HIS A 164 -1.42 7.52 11.75
CA HIS A 164 -0.77 8.81 11.61
C HIS A 164 -0.91 9.32 10.18
N ALA A 165 -1.87 10.23 9.97
CA ALA A 165 -2.10 10.86 8.68
C ALA A 165 -1.01 11.90 8.39
N VAL A 166 0.05 11.48 7.70
CA VAL A 166 1.22 12.32 7.37
C VAL A 166 1.53 12.29 5.88
N VAL A 167 1.89 13.44 5.33
CA VAL A 167 2.35 13.59 3.94
C VAL A 167 3.85 13.81 3.97
N THR A 168 4.62 12.84 3.49
CA THR A 168 6.08 12.99 3.35
C THR A 168 6.50 13.35 1.93
N ALA A 169 5.65 13.09 0.92
CA ALA A 169 5.93 13.39 -0.48
C ALA A 169 4.66 13.64 -1.31
N ARG A 170 4.79 13.77 -2.63
CA ARG A 170 3.71 14.23 -3.54
C ARG A 170 2.59 13.22 -3.81
N HIS A 171 2.72 11.99 -3.34
CA HIS A 171 1.82 10.88 -3.67
C HIS A 171 1.43 10.08 -2.41
N PRO A 172 0.84 10.72 -1.39
CA PRO A 172 0.54 10.06 -0.13
C PRO A 172 -0.39 8.87 -0.37
N MET A 173 -0.18 7.77 0.35
CA MET A 173 -0.95 6.55 0.17
C MET A 173 -1.59 6.11 1.47
N VAL A 174 -2.90 5.87 1.43
CA VAL A 174 -3.67 5.26 2.51
C VAL A 174 -3.97 3.83 2.15
N ARG A 175 -3.61 2.91 3.03
CA ARG A 175 -3.99 1.50 2.98
C ARG A 175 -5.04 1.24 4.05
N PHE A 176 -6.30 1.31 3.67
CA PHE A 176 -7.43 1.08 4.57
C PHE A 176 -7.80 -0.39 4.59
N ILE A 177 -7.73 -0.99 5.78
CA ILE A 177 -8.11 -2.37 6.00
C ILE A 177 -9.50 -2.40 6.63
N GLY A 178 -10.51 -2.64 5.79
CA GLY A 178 -11.88 -2.83 6.24
C GLY A 178 -12.08 -4.15 6.98
N SER A 179 -13.18 -4.23 7.71
CA SER A 179 -13.76 -5.47 8.27
C SER A 179 -14.99 -5.89 7.47
N ASP A 180 -15.65 -6.93 7.95
CA ASP A 180 -16.96 -7.39 7.50
C ASP A 180 -18.11 -6.48 7.96
N ASN A 181 -17.86 -5.52 8.86
CA ASN A 181 -18.87 -4.56 9.33
C ASN A 181 -18.80 -3.25 8.52
N MET A 182 -19.69 -3.10 7.54
CA MET A 182 -19.71 -1.95 6.63
C MET A 182 -20.07 -0.62 7.31
N ALA A 183 -20.92 -0.63 8.33
CA ALA A 183 -21.24 0.57 9.11
C ALA A 183 -19.99 1.07 9.86
N GLN A 184 -19.30 0.17 10.54
CA GLN A 184 -18.05 0.47 11.25
C GLN A 184 -16.94 0.90 10.28
N ASN A 185 -16.85 0.28 9.09
CA ASN A 185 -15.92 0.72 8.06
C ASN A 185 -16.17 2.19 7.69
N ARG A 186 -17.43 2.59 7.50
CA ARG A 186 -17.82 3.97 7.19
C ARG A 186 -17.44 4.95 8.30
N GLU A 187 -17.67 4.58 9.56
CA GLU A 187 -17.30 5.38 10.74
C GLU A 187 -15.79 5.65 10.79
N PHE A 188 -14.95 4.60 10.69
CA PHE A 188 -13.51 4.79 10.68
C PHE A 188 -13.01 5.54 9.45
N PHE A 189 -13.69 5.36 8.31
CA PHE A 189 -13.35 6.02 7.05
C PHE A 189 -13.72 7.50 7.02
N ALA A 190 -14.62 7.97 7.89
CA ALA A 190 -15.03 9.37 7.97
C ALA A 190 -13.85 10.35 8.12
N ALA A 191 -12.82 9.97 8.88
CA ALA A 191 -11.60 10.77 9.01
C ALA A 191 -10.86 10.94 7.67
N TRP A 192 -10.90 9.93 6.79
CA TRP A 192 -10.30 9.98 5.45
C TRP A 192 -11.12 10.84 4.49
N LEU A 193 -12.45 10.84 4.61
CA LEU A 193 -13.32 11.73 3.82
C LEU A 193 -13.01 13.21 4.05
N GLN A 194 -12.58 13.57 5.26
CA GLN A 194 -12.13 14.93 5.57
C GLN A 194 -10.70 15.19 5.07
N LYS A 195 -9.81 14.21 5.18
CA LYS A 195 -8.36 14.39 4.93
C LYS A 195 -7.98 14.32 3.45
N LEU A 196 -8.57 13.41 2.68
CA LEU A 196 -8.21 13.19 1.27
C LEU A 196 -8.43 14.44 0.38
N PRO A 197 -9.53 15.21 0.51
CA PRO A 197 -9.69 16.47 -0.22
C PRO A 197 -8.61 17.50 0.11
N GLN A 198 -8.22 17.61 1.38
CA GLN A 198 -7.15 18.52 1.80
C GLN A 198 -5.82 18.16 1.12
N TRP A 199 -5.46 16.88 1.10
CA TRP A 199 -4.24 16.42 0.43
C TRP A 199 -4.30 16.62 -1.07
N ARG A 200 -5.47 16.40 -1.68
CA ARG A 200 -5.66 16.51 -3.12
C ARG A 200 -5.37 17.92 -3.65
N GLN A 201 -5.48 18.96 -2.81
CA GLN A 201 -5.15 20.34 -3.19
C GLN A 201 -3.67 20.52 -3.59
N THR A 202 -2.75 19.75 -3.00
CA THR A 202 -1.29 19.94 -3.17
C THR A 202 -0.52 18.67 -3.56
N THR A 203 -1.20 17.52 -3.57
CA THR A 203 -0.64 16.19 -3.82
C THR A 203 -1.60 15.34 -4.65
N THR A 204 -1.16 14.15 -5.05
CA THR A 204 -1.98 13.12 -5.71
C THR A 204 -2.16 11.92 -4.77
N PRO A 205 -3.19 11.91 -3.92
CA PRO A 205 -3.39 10.84 -2.96
C PRO A 205 -3.79 9.52 -3.64
N PHE A 206 -3.28 8.42 -3.09
CA PHE A 206 -3.66 7.05 -3.43
C PHE A 206 -4.43 6.41 -2.28
N LEU A 207 -5.49 5.68 -2.62
CA LEU A 207 -6.27 4.90 -1.66
C LEU A 207 -6.27 3.43 -2.08
N PHE A 208 -5.85 2.56 -1.17
CA PHE A 208 -5.88 1.12 -1.31
C PHE A 208 -6.85 0.53 -0.29
N LEU A 209 -7.99 0.05 -0.77
CA LEU A 209 -9.00 -0.64 0.04
C LEU A 209 -8.73 -2.14 0.07
N HIS A 210 -8.74 -2.73 1.26
CA HIS A 210 -8.49 -4.16 1.42
C HIS A 210 -9.33 -4.73 2.57
N THR A 211 -9.82 -5.94 2.39
CA THR A 211 -10.56 -6.71 3.38
C THR A 211 -9.81 -8.02 3.68
N PRO A 212 -9.94 -8.60 4.89
CA PRO A 212 -9.44 -9.93 5.21
C PRO A 212 -9.95 -11.01 4.24
N ASP A 213 -11.24 -10.95 3.95
CA ASP A 213 -11.89 -11.77 2.92
C ASP A 213 -12.05 -10.96 1.65
N ILE A 214 -11.44 -11.43 0.57
CA ILE A 214 -11.47 -10.76 -0.74
C ILE A 214 -12.88 -10.67 -1.32
N ALA A 215 -13.79 -11.57 -0.92
CA ALA A 215 -15.18 -11.56 -1.34
C ALA A 215 -15.94 -10.29 -0.86
N GLN A 216 -15.45 -9.66 0.22
CA GLN A 216 -16.04 -8.45 0.81
C GLN A 216 -15.47 -7.15 0.21
N ALA A 217 -14.40 -7.23 -0.59
CA ALA A 217 -13.81 -6.05 -1.21
C ALA A 217 -14.78 -5.27 -2.11
N PRO A 218 -15.65 -5.91 -2.93
CA PRO A 218 -16.64 -5.19 -3.72
C PRO A 218 -17.67 -4.44 -2.88
N GLU A 219 -18.13 -5.06 -1.80
CA GLU A 219 -19.07 -4.44 -0.87
C GLU A 219 -18.44 -3.23 -0.19
N LEU A 220 -17.22 -3.36 0.33
CA LEU A 220 -16.47 -2.25 0.92
C LEU A 220 -16.32 -1.07 -0.05
N VAL A 221 -15.96 -1.35 -1.31
CA VAL A 221 -15.85 -0.32 -2.35
C VAL A 221 -17.21 0.35 -2.55
N ASN A 222 -18.29 -0.41 -2.71
CA ASN A 222 -19.63 0.14 -2.92
C ASN A 222 -20.09 1.00 -1.73
N THR A 223 -19.87 0.54 -0.50
CA THR A 223 -20.20 1.28 0.72
C THR A 223 -19.50 2.63 0.78
N LEU A 224 -18.19 2.66 0.49
CA LEU A 224 -17.38 3.88 0.66
C LEU A 224 -17.38 4.79 -0.57
N TRP A 225 -17.65 4.27 -1.77
CA TRP A 225 -17.50 5.04 -3.02
C TRP A 225 -18.48 6.22 -3.10
N HIS A 226 -19.70 6.04 -2.61
CA HIS A 226 -20.70 7.11 -2.62
C HIS A 226 -20.21 8.31 -1.81
N ASP A 227 -19.73 8.08 -0.58
CA ASP A 227 -19.20 9.15 0.26
C ASP A 227 -17.93 9.77 -0.32
N LEU A 228 -17.05 8.93 -0.88
CA LEU A 228 -15.83 9.39 -1.50
C LEU A 228 -16.13 10.32 -2.68
N ARG A 229 -17.14 10.01 -3.49
CA ARG A 229 -17.57 10.87 -4.61
C ARG A 229 -18.18 12.17 -4.11
N ASN A 230 -18.89 12.16 -2.98
CA ASN A 230 -19.48 13.39 -2.42
C ASN A 230 -18.40 14.40 -2.02
N VAL A 231 -17.24 13.93 -1.55
CA VAL A 231 -16.12 14.82 -1.14
C VAL A 231 -15.05 15.01 -2.23
N LEU A 232 -14.99 14.11 -3.21
CA LEU A 232 -14.08 14.13 -4.37
C LEU A 232 -14.86 13.77 -5.65
N PRO A 233 -15.65 14.69 -6.23
CA PRO A 233 -16.47 14.39 -7.40
C PRO A 233 -15.66 13.93 -8.62
N GLU A 234 -14.39 14.31 -8.72
CA GLU A 234 -13.51 14.00 -9.85
C GLU A 234 -13.13 12.52 -9.97
N ILE A 235 -13.36 11.70 -8.93
CA ILE A 235 -13.09 10.25 -9.00
C ILE A 235 -14.07 9.52 -9.94
N GLY A 236 -15.20 10.15 -10.25
CA GLY A 236 -16.20 9.64 -11.19
C GLY A 236 -17.05 8.48 -10.65
N ALA A 237 -17.61 7.71 -11.61
CA ALA A 237 -18.47 6.58 -11.33
C ALA A 237 -17.73 5.46 -10.57
N ALA A 238 -18.48 4.65 -9.82
CA ALA A 238 -17.90 3.50 -9.13
C ALA A 238 -17.29 2.55 -10.17
N PRO A 239 -16.10 1.99 -9.90
CA PRO A 239 -15.46 1.08 -10.82
C PRO A 239 -16.34 -0.16 -11.01
N SER A 240 -16.52 -0.60 -12.25
CA SER A 240 -17.22 -1.85 -12.53
C SER A 240 -16.37 -3.02 -12.00
N ILE A 241 -16.79 -3.62 -10.90
CA ILE A 241 -16.12 -4.79 -10.34
C ILE A 241 -16.72 -6.03 -11.03
N PRO A 242 -15.94 -6.79 -11.81
CA PRO A 242 -16.47 -7.98 -12.47
C PRO A 242 -16.95 -8.98 -11.40
N GLN A 243 -18.24 -9.28 -11.38
CA GLN A 243 -18.80 -10.35 -10.55
C GLN A 243 -18.27 -11.69 -11.07
N GLN A 244 -17.52 -12.42 -10.25
CA GLN A 244 -17.05 -13.75 -10.60
C GLN A 244 -18.15 -14.76 -10.28
N SER A 245 -18.90 -15.18 -11.30
CA SER A 245 -20.10 -16.03 -11.16
C SER A 245 -19.82 -17.53 -11.02
N SER A 246 -18.58 -17.99 -10.87
CA SER A 246 -18.28 -19.38 -10.44
C SER A 246 -16.82 -19.57 -10.01
N LEU A 247 -16.62 -20.56 -9.13
CA LEU A 247 -15.33 -21.04 -8.59
C LEU A 247 -14.70 -22.17 -9.43
N PHE A 248 -15.04 -22.26 -10.73
CA PHE A 248 -14.52 -23.30 -11.63
C PHE A 248 -13.61 -22.71 -12.72
#